data_AF-Q8YRF5-F1
#
_entry.id   AF-Q8YRF5-F1
#
_cell.length_a   1.000
_cell.length_b   1.000
_cell.length_c   1.000
_cell.angle_alpha   90.00
_cell.angle_beta   90.00
_cell.angle_gamma   90.00
#
_symmetry.space_group_name_H-M   'P 1'
#
loop_
_entity.id
_entity.type
_entity.pdbx_description
1 polymer ?
#
loop_
_entity_poly.entity_id
_entity_poly.type
_entity_poly.pdbx_seq_one_letter_code
_entity_poly.pdbx_strand_id
1 'polypeptide(L)'
;MDDLTTRRLRVVEQRYGKKALELAYHAALPLTLTSSLLYCLRETFVPDCPWYAIADVLLSGLCETIGYDLYEMEDNTRYALIERLREDQRFGEQRLHDLSNFMSHYILNRFKQETNEYRREWIPLSYLIADGEGVNAIKEQLRNLLEALPEDDEERIKWKELEKNTRISSKRKALSRCY
;
A
#
# COMPACT_ATOMS: atom_id res chain seq x y z
N MET A 1 -10.88 23.90 12.78
CA MET A 1 -9.97 23.13 13.65
C MET A 1 -9.38 22.07 12.75
N ASP A 2 -8.07 22.07 12.50
CA ASP A 2 -7.47 21.05 11.66
C ASP A 2 -7.65 19.68 12.31
N ASP A 3 -8.12 18.70 11.57
CA ASP A 3 -8.17 17.32 12.04
C ASP A 3 -6.74 16.79 12.30
N LEU A 4 -6.64 15.70 13.06
CA LEU A 4 -5.36 15.08 13.44
C LEU A 4 -4.50 14.72 12.22
N THR A 5 -5.13 14.24 11.15
CA THR A 5 -4.46 13.81 9.92
C THR A 5 -3.83 15.00 9.20
N THR A 6 -4.58 16.08 9.00
CA THR A 6 -4.09 17.32 8.39
C THR A 6 -2.92 17.90 9.20
N ARG A 7 -2.97 17.82 10.53
CA ARG A 7 -1.86 18.23 11.40
C ARG A 7 -0.64 17.34 11.23
N ARG A 8 -0.78 16.01 11.19
CA ARG A 8 0.33 15.06 10.97
C ARG A 8 1.04 15.34 9.65
N LEU A 9 0.28 15.50 8.57
CA LEU A 9 0.84 15.75 7.24
C LEU A 9 1.62 17.07 7.16
N ARG A 10 1.10 18.13 7.80
CA ARG A 10 1.80 19.42 7.91
C ARG A 10 3.13 19.28 8.67
N VAL A 11 3.13 18.52 9.78
CA VAL A 11 4.36 18.29 10.57
C VAL A 11 5.39 17.53 9.74
N VAL A 12 4.97 16.52 8.97
CA VAL A 12 5.88 15.77 8.08
C VAL A 12 6.51 16.70 7.04
N GLU A 13 5.70 17.51 6.36
CA GLU A 13 6.22 18.46 5.37
C GLU A 13 7.19 19.48 5.97
N GLN A 14 6.87 20.01 7.15
CA GLN A 14 7.72 21.00 7.82
C GLN A 14 9.04 20.41 8.30
N ARG A 15 9.04 19.16 8.79
CA ARG A 15 10.21 18.53 9.40
C ARG A 15 11.11 17.81 8.40
N TYR A 16 10.50 17.14 7.42
CA TYR A 16 11.20 16.27 6.48
C TYR A 16 11.13 16.78 5.03
N GLY A 17 10.38 17.85 4.79
CA GLY A 17 10.29 18.51 3.50
C GLY A 17 9.20 17.93 2.60
N LYS A 18 8.87 18.70 1.55
CA LYS A 18 7.82 18.37 0.58
C LYS A 18 8.08 17.05 -0.16
N LYS A 19 9.34 16.73 -0.45
CA LYS A 19 9.70 15.49 -1.17
C LYS A 19 9.44 14.23 -0.33
N ALA A 20 9.66 14.29 0.98
CA ALA A 20 9.28 13.20 1.88
C ALA A 20 7.77 13.03 1.96
N LEU A 21 7.00 14.13 1.99
CA LEU A 21 5.54 14.07 1.91
C LEU A 21 5.05 13.50 0.56
N GLU A 22 5.67 13.88 -0.55
CA GLU A 22 5.38 13.29 -1.87
C GLU A 22 5.66 11.79 -1.87
N LEU A 23 6.76 11.32 -1.28
CA LEU A 23 7.02 9.88 -1.11
C LEU A 23 5.92 9.21 -0.27
N ALA A 24 5.47 9.84 0.82
CA ALA A 24 4.38 9.34 1.64
C ALA A 24 3.06 9.20 0.87
N TYR A 25 2.77 10.09 -0.11
CA TYR A 25 1.59 9.93 -0.99
C TYR A 25 1.63 8.61 -1.76
N HIS A 26 2.79 8.23 -2.30
CA HIS A 26 2.96 7.00 -3.06
C HIS A 26 2.98 5.76 -2.16
N ALA A 27 3.57 5.90 -0.97
CA ALA A 27 3.62 4.86 0.06
C ALA A 27 2.25 4.55 0.69
N ALA A 28 1.27 5.45 0.56
CA ALA A 28 -0.07 5.25 1.10
C ALA A 28 -0.92 4.26 0.28
N LEU A 29 -0.54 3.94 -0.97
CA LEU A 29 -1.30 2.99 -1.77
C LEU A 29 -1.24 1.55 -1.23
N PRO A 30 -0.06 0.96 -0.99
CA PRO A 30 0.01 -0.36 -0.39
C PRO A 30 -0.46 -0.33 1.08
N LEU A 31 -1.11 -1.41 1.52
CA LEU A 31 -1.62 -1.50 2.90
C LEU A 31 -0.47 -1.61 3.91
N THR A 32 0.50 -2.45 3.58
CA THR A 32 1.72 -2.65 4.35
C THR A 32 2.91 -2.09 3.57
N LEU A 33 4.00 -1.78 4.25
CA LEU A 33 5.22 -1.24 3.69
C LEU A 33 6.40 -2.02 4.23
N THR A 34 7.42 -2.16 3.39
CA THR A 34 8.78 -2.55 3.79
C THR A 34 9.74 -1.46 3.39
N SER A 35 10.90 -1.39 4.03
CA SER A 35 11.96 -0.45 3.64
C SER A 35 12.35 -0.63 2.16
N SER A 36 12.41 -1.88 1.70
CA SER A 36 12.75 -2.21 0.31
C SER A 36 11.68 -1.77 -0.70
N LEU A 37 10.39 -1.94 -0.38
CA LEU A 37 9.30 -1.44 -1.22
C LEU A 37 9.34 0.08 -1.30
N LEU A 38 9.52 0.75 -0.16
CA LEU A 38 9.57 2.20 -0.11
C LEU A 38 10.76 2.76 -0.88
N TYR A 39 11.90 2.06 -0.87
CA TYR A 39 13.03 2.36 -1.73
C TYR A 39 12.65 2.30 -3.21
N CYS A 40 12.00 1.22 -3.66
CA CYS A 40 11.61 1.09 -5.06
C CYS A 40 10.57 2.14 -5.49
N LEU A 41 9.64 2.51 -4.60
CA LEU A 41 8.69 3.61 -4.84
C LEU A 41 9.43 4.94 -5.02
N ARG A 42 10.43 5.22 -4.17
CA ARG A 42 11.27 6.41 -4.27
C ARG A 42 12.00 6.49 -5.60
N GLU A 43 12.69 5.42 -6.00
CA GLU A 43 13.41 5.37 -7.29
C GLU A 43 12.49 5.59 -8.49
N THR A 44 11.27 5.06 -8.43
CA THR A 44 10.36 5.04 -9.58
C THR A 44 9.58 6.35 -9.73
N PHE A 45 9.09 6.91 -8.62
CA PHE A 45 8.09 7.97 -8.65
C PHE A 45 8.59 9.32 -8.16
N VAL A 46 9.59 9.32 -7.25
CA VAL A 46 10.14 10.55 -6.66
C VAL A 46 11.68 10.48 -6.57
N PRO A 47 12.39 10.28 -7.69
CA PRO A 47 13.84 10.04 -7.69
C PRO A 47 14.67 11.24 -7.18
N ASP A 48 14.09 12.43 -7.13
CA ASP A 48 14.72 13.62 -6.54
C ASP A 48 14.62 13.64 -5.01
N CYS A 49 13.82 12.77 -4.41
CA CYS A 49 13.70 12.65 -2.96
C CYS A 49 14.98 12.01 -2.38
N PRO A 50 15.59 12.57 -1.32
CA PRO A 50 16.81 11.99 -0.75
C PRO A 50 16.63 10.53 -0.31
N TRP A 51 17.67 9.71 -0.42
CA TRP A 51 17.60 8.29 -0.05
C TRP A 51 17.21 8.06 1.42
N TYR A 52 17.57 8.99 2.32
CA TYR A 52 17.23 8.92 3.74
C TYR A 52 15.75 9.25 4.04
N ALA A 53 15.02 9.82 3.07
CA ALA A 53 13.60 10.13 3.23
C ALA A 53 12.73 8.87 3.44
N ILE A 54 13.26 7.69 3.10
CA ILE A 54 12.66 6.40 3.42
C ILE A 54 12.49 6.26 4.93
N ALA A 55 13.56 6.52 5.70
CA ALA A 55 13.53 6.47 7.15
C ALA A 55 12.63 7.59 7.71
N ASP A 56 12.69 8.78 7.11
CA ASP A 56 11.81 9.89 7.52
C ASP A 56 10.33 9.50 7.41
N VAL A 57 9.90 8.91 6.30
CA VAL A 57 8.51 8.46 6.13
C VAL A 57 8.15 7.37 7.14
N LEU A 58 8.95 6.30 7.24
CA LEU A 58 8.66 5.17 8.12
C LEU A 58 8.62 5.56 9.61
N LEU A 59 9.43 6.55 10.02
CA LEU A 59 9.59 6.96 11.42
C LEU A 59 8.88 8.28 11.75
N SER A 60 8.21 8.93 10.79
CA SER A 60 7.52 10.22 10.97
C SER A 60 6.28 10.17 11.85
N GLY A 61 5.83 8.97 12.26
CA GLY A 61 4.55 8.75 12.92
C GLY A 61 3.36 8.67 11.96
N LEU A 62 3.61 8.64 10.65
CA LEU A 62 2.61 8.23 9.65
C LEU A 62 2.43 6.71 9.61
N CYS A 63 3.48 5.98 9.99
CA CYS A 63 3.51 4.53 9.99
C CYS A 63 3.68 3.98 11.42
N GLU A 64 3.14 2.80 11.65
CA GLU A 64 3.35 1.98 12.84
C GLU A 64 4.10 0.70 12.44
N THR A 65 5.06 0.27 13.25
CA THR A 65 5.75 -1.00 13.04
C THR A 65 4.88 -2.16 13.51
N ILE A 66 4.57 -3.07 12.61
CA ILE A 66 3.73 -4.24 12.87
C ILE A 66 4.51 -5.56 12.81
N GLY A 67 5.78 -5.52 12.41
CA GLY A 67 6.65 -6.69 12.33
C GLY A 67 8.08 -6.33 11.94
N TYR A 68 8.90 -7.33 11.66
CA TYR A 68 10.27 -7.13 11.19
C TYR A 68 10.26 -6.51 9.79
N ASP A 69 10.76 -5.27 9.66
CA ASP A 69 10.70 -4.46 8.43
C ASP A 69 9.29 -4.35 7.82
N LEU A 70 8.24 -4.45 8.65
CA LEU A 70 6.84 -4.32 8.24
C LEU A 70 6.17 -3.16 8.95
N TYR A 71 5.57 -2.27 8.16
CA TYR A 71 4.95 -1.05 8.64
C TYR A 71 3.57 -0.88 8.02
N GLU A 72 2.63 -0.27 8.75
CA GLU A 72 1.32 0.10 8.22
C GLU A 72 1.03 1.57 8.50
N MET A 73 0.38 2.23 7.55
CA MET A 73 -0.15 3.58 7.77
C MET A 73 -1.53 3.51 8.39
N GLU A 74 -1.77 4.38 9.37
CA GLU A 74 -3.10 4.55 9.98
C GLU A 74 -4.15 4.89 8.89
N ASP A 75 -5.34 4.29 8.98
CA ASP A 75 -6.36 4.30 7.92
C ASP A 75 -6.75 5.71 7.44
N ASN A 76 -7.01 6.64 8.36
CA ASN A 76 -7.40 8.01 7.97
C ASN A 76 -6.24 8.76 7.33
N THR A 77 -5.03 8.56 7.84
CA THR A 77 -3.79 9.11 7.29
C THR A 77 -3.54 8.59 5.88
N ARG A 78 -3.66 7.28 5.68
CA ARG A 78 -3.53 6.61 4.38
C ARG A 78 -4.54 7.16 3.37
N TYR A 79 -5.82 7.20 3.75
CA TYR A 79 -6.89 7.75 2.90
C TYR A 79 -6.60 9.20 2.50
N ALA A 80 -6.22 10.05 3.45
CA ALA A 80 -5.94 11.46 3.18
C ALA A 80 -4.69 11.70 2.31
N LEU A 81 -3.70 10.80 2.37
CA LEU A 81 -2.53 10.82 1.49
C LEU A 81 -2.89 10.42 0.06
N ILE A 82 -3.75 9.40 -0.12
CA ILE A 82 -4.26 8.97 -1.43
C ILE A 82 -5.09 10.09 -2.07
N GLU A 83 -6.02 10.71 -1.33
CA GLU A 83 -6.81 11.81 -1.88
C GLU A 83 -5.93 12.99 -2.30
N ARG A 84 -4.90 13.33 -1.51
CA ARG A 84 -3.91 14.36 -1.89
C ARG A 84 -3.15 14.00 -3.16
N LEU A 85 -2.80 12.73 -3.35
CA LEU A 85 -2.16 12.27 -4.60
C LEU A 85 -3.09 12.49 -5.81
N ARG A 86 -4.38 12.19 -5.65
CA ARG A 86 -5.41 12.32 -6.70
C ARG A 86 -5.72 13.77 -7.04
N GLU A 87 -5.75 14.65 -6.03
CA GLU A 87 -6.06 16.07 -6.19
C GLU A 87 -4.85 16.89 -6.69
N ASP A 88 -3.61 16.40 -6.51
CA ASP A 88 -2.42 17.08 -7.00
C ASP A 88 -2.35 17.03 -8.53
N GLN A 89 -2.40 18.21 -9.16
CA GLN A 89 -2.37 18.38 -10.61
C GLN A 89 -1.12 17.78 -11.29
N ARG A 90 -0.03 17.57 -10.55
CA ARG A 90 1.21 16.97 -11.06
C ARG A 90 1.13 15.44 -11.13
N PHE A 91 0.19 14.83 -10.43
CA PHE A 91 0.07 13.38 -10.26
C PHE A 91 -1.28 12.88 -10.80
N GLY A 92 -2.37 13.23 -10.12
CA GLY A 92 -3.72 12.86 -10.51
C GLY A 92 -4.01 11.36 -10.52
N GLU A 93 -5.15 11.00 -11.09
CA GLU A 93 -5.59 9.60 -11.26
C GLU A 93 -4.60 8.75 -12.06
N GLN A 94 -3.87 9.35 -13.02
CA GLN A 94 -2.89 8.62 -13.81
C GLN A 94 -1.76 8.08 -12.92
N ARG A 95 -1.30 8.86 -11.93
CA ARG A 95 -0.27 8.40 -10.99
C ARG A 95 -0.73 7.22 -10.16
N LEU A 96 -2.00 7.19 -9.75
CA LEU A 96 -2.57 6.03 -9.06
C LEU A 96 -2.57 4.77 -9.92
N HIS A 97 -2.94 4.91 -11.19
CA HIS A 97 -2.90 3.79 -12.12
C HIS A 97 -1.46 3.26 -12.30
N ASP A 98 -0.49 4.15 -12.48
CA ASP A 98 0.93 3.77 -12.60
C ASP A 98 1.44 3.08 -11.33
N LEU A 99 1.04 3.57 -10.15
CA LEU A 99 1.35 2.93 -8.88
C LEU A 99 0.72 1.53 -8.76
N SER A 100 -0.55 1.37 -9.16
CA SER A 100 -1.23 0.06 -9.13
C SER A 100 -0.51 -0.96 -10.03
N ASN A 101 -0.10 -0.54 -11.22
CA ASN A 101 0.68 -1.38 -12.13
C ASN A 101 2.06 -1.71 -11.56
N PHE A 102 2.77 -0.72 -11.01
CA PHE A 102 4.04 -0.94 -10.33
C PHE A 102 3.91 -1.97 -9.20
N MET A 103 2.90 -1.82 -8.34
CA MET A 103 2.64 -2.75 -7.23
C MET A 103 2.38 -4.16 -7.74
N SER A 104 1.63 -4.30 -8.83
CA SER A 104 1.37 -5.59 -9.47
C SER A 104 2.67 -6.27 -9.90
N HIS A 105 3.54 -5.56 -10.61
CA HIS A 105 4.83 -6.08 -11.04
C HIS A 105 5.77 -6.38 -9.88
N TYR A 106 5.80 -5.50 -8.88
CA TYR A 106 6.63 -5.67 -7.69
C TYR A 106 6.25 -6.97 -6.96
N ILE A 107 4.96 -7.15 -6.66
CA ILE A 107 4.44 -8.33 -5.96
C ILE A 107 4.70 -9.61 -6.77
N LEU A 108 4.41 -9.61 -8.07
CA LEU A 108 4.70 -10.76 -8.95
C LEU A 108 6.19 -11.12 -8.97
N ASN A 109 7.07 -10.12 -8.96
CA ASN A 109 8.50 -10.35 -8.94
C ASN A 109 8.96 -10.94 -7.60
N ARG A 110 8.46 -10.44 -6.47
CA ARG A 110 8.77 -11.01 -5.14
C ARG A 110 8.31 -12.47 -5.04
N PHE A 111 7.11 -12.80 -5.53
CA PHE A 111 6.62 -14.18 -5.56
C PHE A 111 7.54 -15.15 -6.33
N LYS A 112 8.18 -14.68 -7.41
CA LYS A 112 9.12 -15.50 -8.20
C LYS A 112 10.47 -15.67 -7.53
N GLN A 113 10.93 -14.67 -6.78
CA GLN A 113 12.30 -14.61 -6.26
C GLN A 113 12.44 -15.21 -4.85
N GLU A 114 11.39 -15.19 -4.04
CA GLU A 114 11.48 -15.61 -2.63
C GLU A 114 11.11 -17.08 -2.39
N THR A 115 11.94 -17.76 -1.61
CA THR A 115 11.63 -19.07 -1.02
C THR A 115 10.58 -18.92 0.09
N ASN A 116 9.86 -20.01 0.41
CA ASN A 116 8.61 -20.07 1.19
C ASN A 116 8.54 -19.28 2.52
N GLU A 117 9.67 -18.91 3.13
CA GLU A 117 9.70 -18.25 4.45
C GLU A 117 9.34 -16.75 4.38
N TYR A 118 9.94 -16.01 3.45
CA TYR A 118 9.66 -14.57 3.26
C TYR A 118 8.35 -14.31 2.51
N ARG A 119 7.87 -15.30 1.75
CA ARG A 119 6.64 -15.22 0.93
C ARG A 119 5.40 -14.86 1.74
N ARG A 120 5.37 -15.22 3.04
CA ARG A 120 4.29 -14.92 3.99
C ARG A 120 4.23 -13.44 4.37
N GLU A 121 5.37 -12.78 4.48
CA GLU A 121 5.47 -11.35 4.83
C GLU A 121 4.85 -10.42 3.77
N TRP A 122 4.71 -10.88 2.52
CA TRP A 122 4.15 -10.10 1.40
C TRP A 122 2.67 -10.37 1.14
N ILE A 123 2.06 -11.34 1.81
CA ILE A 123 0.60 -11.58 1.73
C ILE A 123 -0.17 -10.29 2.09
N PRO A 124 0.18 -9.53 3.16
CA PRO A 124 -0.34 -8.20 3.49
C PRO A 124 -0.24 -7.13 2.38
N LEU A 125 0.67 -7.29 1.42
CA LEU A 125 0.88 -6.32 0.33
C LEU A 125 -0.06 -6.54 -0.87
N SER A 126 -0.61 -7.74 -0.99
CA SER A 126 -1.53 -8.10 -2.08
C SER A 126 -2.96 -7.56 -1.90
N TYR A 127 -3.29 -7.02 -0.72
CA TYR A 127 -4.66 -6.70 -0.31
C TYR A 127 -5.30 -5.51 -1.06
N LEU A 128 -4.53 -4.70 -1.80
CA LEU A 128 -5.04 -3.49 -2.43
C LEU A 128 -4.64 -3.33 -3.90
N ILE A 129 -4.48 -4.41 -4.64
CA ILE A 129 -4.39 -4.26 -6.09
C ILE A 129 -5.80 -4.02 -6.64
N ALA A 130 -6.22 -2.77 -6.56
CA ALA A 130 -7.37 -2.23 -7.23
C ALA A 130 -7.12 -2.33 -8.73
N ASP A 131 -7.92 -3.19 -9.37
CA ASP A 131 -8.16 -3.34 -10.81
C ASP A 131 -7.09 -2.71 -11.72
N GLY A 132 -6.01 -3.46 -11.96
CA GLY A 132 -4.96 -3.17 -12.92
C GLY A 132 -4.64 -4.42 -13.76
N GLU A 133 -3.90 -4.25 -14.85
CA GLU A 133 -3.43 -5.38 -15.65
C GLU A 133 -2.49 -6.27 -14.81
N GLY A 134 -2.80 -7.56 -14.71
CA GLY A 134 -2.03 -8.51 -13.89
C GLY A 134 -2.61 -8.82 -12.50
N VAL A 135 -3.63 -8.09 -12.05
CA VAL A 135 -4.33 -8.35 -10.77
C VAL A 135 -4.86 -9.78 -10.67
N ASN A 136 -5.42 -10.30 -11.76
CA ASN A 136 -5.97 -11.66 -11.77
C ASN A 136 -4.88 -12.72 -11.61
N ALA A 137 -3.70 -12.53 -12.20
CA ALA A 137 -2.57 -13.44 -12.04
C ALA A 137 -2.04 -13.44 -10.59
N ILE A 138 -2.06 -12.27 -9.94
CA ILE A 138 -1.67 -12.14 -8.54
C ILE A 138 -2.70 -12.78 -7.62
N LYS A 139 -3.99 -12.57 -7.87
CA LYS A 139 -5.09 -13.23 -7.14
C LYS A 139 -4.99 -14.75 -7.22
N GLU A 140 -4.70 -15.30 -8.41
CA GLU A 140 -4.53 -16.75 -8.57
C GLU A 140 -3.28 -17.27 -7.84
N GLN A 141 -2.12 -16.62 -7.98
CA GLN A 141 -0.91 -17.04 -7.27
C GLN A 141 -1.07 -16.97 -5.76
N LEU A 142 -1.70 -15.89 -5.26
CA LEU A 142 -2.00 -15.73 -3.84
C LEU A 142 -2.96 -16.82 -3.36
N ARG A 143 -4.03 -17.12 -4.12
CA ARG A 143 -4.96 -18.19 -3.76
C ARG A 143 -4.24 -19.53 -3.64
N ASN A 144 -3.40 -19.89 -4.61
CA ASN A 144 -2.64 -21.14 -4.57
C ASN A 144 -1.70 -21.22 -3.36
N LEU A 145 -1.08 -20.10 -2.98
CA LEU A 145 -0.22 -20.05 -1.79
C LEU A 145 -1.02 -20.23 -0.50
N LEU A 146 -2.17 -19.55 -0.38
CA LEU A 146 -3.05 -19.65 0.79
C LEU A 146 -3.71 -21.03 0.92
N GLU A 147 -4.02 -21.69 -0.20
CA GLU A 147 -4.55 -23.05 -0.21
C GLU A 147 -3.51 -24.10 0.19
N ALA A 148 -2.22 -23.80 -0.02
CA ALA A 148 -1.11 -24.63 0.46
C ALA A 148 -0.85 -24.47 1.97
N LEU A 149 -1.43 -23.46 2.63
CA LEU A 149 -1.32 -23.26 4.08
C LEU A 149 -2.36 -24.11 4.85
N PRO A 150 -2.05 -24.53 6.09
CA PRO A 150 -3.01 -25.20 6.99
C PRO A 150 -4.34 -24.44 7.15
N GLU A 151 -5.43 -25.14 7.46
CA GLU A 151 -6.76 -24.49 7.59
C GLU A 151 -6.87 -23.54 8.78
N ASP A 152 -6.09 -23.80 9.83
CA ASP A 152 -5.98 -23.04 11.06
C ASP A 152 -4.90 -21.93 10.99
N ASP A 153 -4.25 -21.77 9.84
CA ASP A 153 -3.25 -20.72 9.63
C ASP A 153 -3.90 -19.32 9.70
N GLU A 154 -3.38 -18.45 10.57
CA GLU A 154 -3.92 -17.12 10.83
C GLU A 154 -4.01 -16.25 9.56
N GLU A 155 -3.04 -16.38 8.64
CA GLU A 155 -3.01 -15.60 7.39
C GLU A 155 -4.10 -16.08 6.42
N ARG A 156 -4.33 -17.40 6.36
CA ARG A 156 -5.42 -18.00 5.57
C ARG A 156 -6.80 -17.58 6.10
N ILE A 157 -6.96 -17.53 7.42
CA ILE A 157 -8.20 -17.09 8.07
C ILE A 157 -8.46 -15.60 7.78
N LYS A 158 -7.46 -14.73 8.02
CA LYS A 158 -7.54 -13.29 7.77
C LYS A 158 -7.90 -12.98 6.31
N TRP A 159 -7.36 -13.72 5.34
CA TRP A 159 -7.70 -13.57 3.93
C TRP A 159 -9.15 -13.96 3.61
N LYS A 160 -9.64 -15.08 4.13
CA LYS A 160 -11.05 -15.50 3.93
C LYS A 160 -12.04 -14.48 4.50
N GLU A 161 -11.69 -13.78 5.58
CA GLU A 161 -12.50 -12.68 6.12
C GLU A 161 -12.45 -11.42 5.23
N LEU A 162 -11.28 -11.09 4.70
CA LEU A 162 -11.10 -9.92 3.85
C LEU A 162 -11.69 -10.10 2.44
N GLU A 163 -11.65 -11.29 1.83
CA GLU A 163 -12.35 -11.59 0.57
C GLU A 163 -13.86 -11.40 0.72
N LYS A 164 -14.41 -11.78 1.88
CA LYS A 164 -15.82 -11.52 2.23
C LYS A 164 -16.09 -10.01 2.37
N ASN A 165 -15.23 -9.28 3.08
CA ASN A 165 -15.41 -7.84 3.30
C ASN A 165 -15.22 -6.98 2.05
N THR A 166 -14.29 -7.35 1.16
CA THR A 166 -14.08 -6.68 -0.13
C THR A 166 -15.22 -6.94 -1.11
N ARG A 167 -15.80 -8.16 -1.14
CA ARG A 167 -17.05 -8.44 -1.88
C ARG A 167 -18.25 -7.65 -1.36
N ILE A 168 -18.29 -7.33 -0.07
CA ILE A 168 -19.35 -6.49 0.52
C ILE A 168 -19.14 -5.01 0.18
N SER A 169 -17.89 -4.54 0.19
CA SER A 169 -17.52 -3.16 -0.17
C SER A 169 -17.76 -2.84 -1.66
N SER A 170 -17.42 -3.77 -2.57
CA SER A 170 -17.68 -3.61 -4.01
C SER A 170 -19.18 -3.61 -4.34
N LYS A 171 -20.00 -4.41 -3.63
CA LYS A 171 -21.47 -4.34 -3.74
C LYS A 171 -22.04 -3.00 -3.23
N ARG A 172 -21.48 -2.42 -2.17
CA ARG A 172 -21.91 -1.10 -1.66
C ARG A 172 -21.55 0.04 -2.61
N LYS A 173 -20.37 0.01 -3.25
CA LYS A 173 -19.98 0.97 -4.30
C LYS A 173 -20.83 0.84 -5.58
N ALA A 174 -21.29 -0.36 -5.91
CA ALA A 174 -22.21 -0.56 -7.04
C ALA A 174 -23.61 -0.01 -6.75
N LEU A 175 -24.10 -0.14 -5.51
CA LEU A 175 -25.41 0.38 -5.09
C LEU A 175 -25.44 1.92 -4.91
N SER A 176 -24.30 2.55 -4.58
CA SER A 176 -24.20 4.01 -4.45
C SER A 176 -23.97 4.77 -5.76
N ARG A 177 -23.82 4.07 -6.89
CA ARG A 177 -23.74 4.65 -8.25
C ARG A 177 -25.04 4.56 -9.04
N CYS A 178 -26.09 3.99 -8.45
CA CYS A 178 -27.44 3.88 -9.05
C CYS A 178 -28.47 4.83 -8.44
N TYR A 179 -28.05 5.84 -7.67
CA TYR A 179 -28.89 6.93 -7.16
C TYR A 179 -28.26 8.28 -7.42
#